data_AF-F2CU30-F1
#
_entry.id   AF-F2CU30-F1
#
_cell.length_a   1.000
_cell.length_b   1.000
_cell.length_c   1.000
_cell.angle_alpha   90.00
_cell.angle_beta   90.00
_cell.angle_gamma   90.00
#
_symmetry.space_group_name_H-M   'P 1'
#
loop_
_entity.id
_entity.type
_entity.pdbx_description
1 polymer ?
#
loop_
_entity_poly.entity_id
_entity_poly.type
_entity_poly.pdbx_seq_one_letter_code
_entity_poly.pdbx_strand_id
1 'polypeptide(L)'
;MASRTKLSGIQRQALALYRGFLRTARLKSPEERRRIESVVSAEFRENARSVDRRNFVYIEYLMRRGKRQLEQLKNPDITGLSTLQINKASSIPELGVSIGRQ
;
A
#
# COMPACT_ATOMS: atom_id res chain seq x y z
N MET A 1 20.41 -14.94 -20.63
CA MET A 1 20.46 -14.74 -19.16
C MET A 1 19.77 -13.43 -18.82
N ALA A 2 18.70 -13.43 -18.02
CA ALA A 2 18.03 -12.18 -17.65
C ALA A 2 18.98 -11.35 -16.77
N SER A 3 19.38 -10.16 -17.23
CA SER A 3 20.16 -9.23 -16.43
C SER A 3 19.37 -8.90 -15.17
N ARG A 4 19.96 -9.07 -13.99
CA ARG A 4 19.32 -8.74 -12.73
C ARG A 4 19.17 -7.22 -12.65
N THR A 5 18.05 -6.70 -13.13
CA THR A 5 17.79 -5.26 -13.15
C THR A 5 17.86 -4.74 -11.73
N LYS A 6 18.79 -3.82 -11.46
CA LYS A 6 18.98 -3.26 -10.13
C LYS A 6 17.73 -2.48 -9.75
N LEU A 7 16.98 -3.00 -8.78
CA LEU A 7 15.79 -2.32 -8.27
C LEU A 7 16.20 -1.03 -7.55
N SER A 8 15.50 0.06 -7.82
CA SER A 8 15.63 1.30 -7.05
C SER A 8 15.25 1.09 -5.58
N GLY A 9 15.70 1.99 -4.71
CA GLY A 9 15.37 1.94 -3.28
C GLY A 9 13.86 1.87 -3.04
N ILE A 10 13.08 2.68 -3.75
CA ILE A 10 11.62 2.71 -3.60
C ILE A 10 10.96 1.43 -4.11
N GLN A 11 11.43 0.85 -5.21
CA GLN A 11 10.94 -0.44 -5.70
C GLN A 11 11.21 -1.57 -4.70
N ARG A 12 12.39 -1.58 -4.05
CA ARG A 12 12.69 -2.54 -2.99
C ARG A 12 11.75 -2.37 -1.79
N GLN A 13 11.47 -1.13 -1.39
CA GLN A 13 10.54 -0.84 -0.30
C GLN A 13 9.11 -1.28 -0.62
N ALA A 14 8.62 -0.99 -1.82
CA ALA A 14 7.29 -1.43 -2.26
C ALA A 14 7.16 -2.96 -2.26
N LEU A 15 8.16 -3.69 -2.78
CA LEU A 15 8.18 -5.15 -2.74
C LEU A 15 8.28 -5.70 -1.32
N ALA A 16 9.06 -5.07 -0.45
CA ALA A 16 9.16 -5.46 0.95
C ALA A 16 7.81 -5.30 1.66
N LEU A 17 7.10 -4.21 1.39
CA LEU A 17 5.77 -3.95 1.93
C LEU A 17 4.74 -4.96 1.44
N TYR A 18 4.70 -5.24 0.13
CA TYR A 18 3.84 -6.27 -0.46
C TYR A 18 4.07 -7.64 0.19
N ARG A 19 5.34 -8.05 0.31
CA ARG A 19 5.70 -9.32 0.97
C ARG A 19 5.36 -9.30 2.46
N GLY A 20 5.38 -8.15 3.11
CA GLY A 20 4.91 -7.96 4.48
C GLY A 20 3.46 -8.38 4.62
N PHE A 21 2.57 -7.84 3.79
CA PHE A 21 1.15 -8.22 3.79
C PHE A 21 0.94 -9.72 3.57
N LEU A 22 1.62 -10.32 2.58
CA LEU A 22 1.48 -11.74 2.29
C LEU A 22 1.97 -12.63 3.46
N ARG A 23 3.00 -12.21 4.19
CA ARG A 23 3.46 -12.94 5.39
C ARG A 23 2.45 -12.84 6.52
N THR A 24 1.94 -11.65 6.80
CA THR A 24 0.92 -11.45 7.84
C THR A 24 -0.37 -12.18 7.51
N ALA A 25 -0.78 -12.21 6.23
CA ALA A 25 -1.95 -12.95 5.77
C ALA A 25 -1.85 -14.46 6.07
N ARG A 26 -0.65 -15.04 6.04
CA ARG A 26 -0.44 -16.47 6.38
C ARG A 26 -0.70 -16.81 7.85
N LEU A 27 -0.70 -15.81 8.73
CA LEU A 27 -0.99 -15.97 10.15
C LEU A 27 -2.50 -15.89 10.45
N LYS A 28 -3.33 -15.53 9.46
CA LYS A 28 -4.79 -15.41 9.57
C LYS A 28 -5.46 -16.69 9.07
N SER A 29 -6.77 -16.81 9.29
CA SER A 29 -7.56 -17.96 8.80
C SER A 29 -7.44 -18.13 7.28
N PRO A 30 -7.60 -19.35 6.72
CA PRO A 30 -7.46 -19.58 5.28
C PRO A 30 -8.34 -18.69 4.41
N GLU A 31 -9.55 -18.38 4.88
CA GLU A 31 -10.47 -17.49 4.18
C GLU A 31 -10.00 -16.03 4.21
N GLU A 32 -9.64 -15.52 5.39
CA GLU A 32 -9.12 -14.15 5.51
C GLU A 32 -7.83 -13.99 4.73
N ARG A 33 -6.95 -14.99 4.77
CA ARG A 33 -5.73 -15.03 3.98
C ARG A 33 -6.03 -14.80 2.51
N ARG A 34 -6.93 -15.59 1.90
CA ARG A 34 -7.30 -15.44 0.48
C ARG A 34 -7.87 -14.05 0.19
N ARG A 35 -8.71 -13.53 1.08
CA ARG A 35 -9.27 -12.17 0.95
C ARG A 35 -8.18 -11.10 0.98
N ILE A 36 -7.28 -11.14 1.95
CA ILE A 36 -6.15 -10.21 2.08
C ILE A 36 -5.24 -10.30 0.85
N GLU A 37 -4.83 -11.51 0.46
CA GLU A 37 -3.95 -11.73 -0.70
C GLU A 37 -4.59 -11.16 -1.99
N SER A 38 -5.89 -11.38 -2.20
CA SER A 38 -6.64 -10.86 -3.35
C SER A 38 -6.65 -9.33 -3.37
N VAL A 39 -7.07 -8.70 -2.27
CA VAL A 39 -7.19 -7.23 -2.17
C VAL A 39 -5.83 -6.56 -2.33
N VAL A 40 -4.81 -7.04 -1.62
CA VAL A 40 -3.45 -6.49 -1.67
C VAL A 40 -2.86 -6.66 -3.08
N SER A 41 -3.03 -7.82 -3.71
CA SER A 41 -2.55 -8.04 -5.08
C SER A 41 -3.22 -7.13 -6.09
N ALA A 42 -4.53 -6.91 -5.96
CA ALA A 42 -5.29 -6.01 -6.83
C ALA A 42 -4.82 -4.56 -6.65
N GLU A 43 -4.69 -4.07 -5.41
CA GLU A 43 -4.27 -2.69 -5.12
C GLU A 43 -2.83 -2.41 -5.58
N PHE A 44 -1.88 -3.31 -5.31
CA PHE A 44 -0.50 -3.14 -5.78
C PHE A 44 -0.40 -3.17 -7.31
N ARG A 45 -1.18 -4.02 -7.97
CA ARG A 45 -1.22 -4.10 -9.45
C ARG A 45 -1.84 -2.84 -10.06
N GLU A 46 -2.91 -2.34 -9.46
CA GLU A 46 -3.58 -1.12 -9.91
C GLU A 46 -2.68 0.09 -9.73
N ASN A 47 -2.07 0.26 -8.56
CA ASN A 47 -1.13 1.36 -8.30
C ASN A 47 0.09 1.29 -9.24
N ALA A 48 0.61 0.10 -9.54
CA ALA A 48 1.72 -0.03 -10.49
C ALA A 48 1.37 0.37 -11.94
N ARG A 49 0.08 0.36 -12.29
CA ARG A 49 -0.43 0.76 -13.62
C ARG A 49 -0.81 2.23 -13.68
N SER A 50 -1.46 2.75 -12.63
CA SER A 50 -2.07 4.08 -12.61
C SER A 50 -1.17 5.18 -12.03
N VAL A 51 -0.18 4.83 -11.20
CA VAL A 51 0.69 5.82 -10.56
C VAL A 51 1.92 6.12 -11.42
N ASP A 52 2.09 7.40 -11.76
CA ASP A 52 3.32 7.87 -12.39
C ASP A 52 4.53 7.60 -11.49
N ARG A 53 5.54 6.95 -12.06
CA ARG A 53 6.82 6.62 -11.42
C ARG A 53 7.60 7.86 -10.96
N ARG A 54 7.29 9.05 -11.51
CA ARG A 54 7.87 10.35 -11.13
C ARG A 54 7.11 11.05 -10.00
N ASN A 55 5.90 10.59 -9.66
CA ASN A 55 5.13 11.17 -8.56
C ASN A 55 5.60 10.62 -7.21
N PHE A 56 6.81 11.04 -6.80
CA PHE A 56 7.45 10.57 -5.58
C PHE A 56 6.61 10.87 -4.33
N VAL A 57 5.92 12.01 -4.29
CA VAL A 57 5.06 12.42 -3.17
C VAL A 57 3.92 11.42 -2.99
N TYR A 58 3.23 11.06 -4.07
CA TYR A 58 2.12 10.11 -4.00
C TYR A 58 2.60 8.68 -3.71
N ILE A 59 3.72 8.25 -4.31
CA ILE A 59 4.33 6.95 -4.01
C ILE A 59 4.70 6.87 -2.52
N GLU A 60 5.26 7.95 -1.96
CA GLU A 60 5.60 7.99 -0.54
C GLU A 60 4.35 7.93 0.34
N TYR A 61 3.30 8.68 -0.01
CA TYR A 61 2.00 8.60 0.66
C TYR A 61 1.47 7.15 0.68
N LEU A 62 1.46 6.47 -0.46
CA LEU A 62 1.03 5.07 -0.56
C LEU A 62 1.90 4.15 0.29
N MET A 63 3.21 4.37 0.33
CA MET A 63 4.13 3.63 1.20
C MET A 63 3.85 3.84 2.68
N ARG A 64 3.62 5.08 3.12
CA ARG A 64 3.27 5.36 4.53
C ARG A 64 1.89 4.79 4.89
N ARG A 65 0.90 4.88 3.99
CA ARG A 65 -0.43 4.29 4.16
C ARG A 65 -0.36 2.77 4.29
N GLY A 66 0.28 2.08 3.34
CA GLY A 66 0.39 0.64 3.38
C GLY A 66 1.18 0.11 4.58
N LYS A 67 2.22 0.84 5.05
CA LYS A 67 2.91 0.49 6.31
C LYS A 67 1.96 0.52 7.51
N ARG A 68 1.15 1.58 7.65
CA ARG A 68 0.15 1.67 8.72
C ARG A 68 -0.87 0.53 8.67
N GLN A 69 -1.38 0.22 7.48
CA GLN A 69 -2.30 -0.91 7.28
C GLN A 69 -1.65 -2.25 7.62
N LEU A 70 -0.38 -2.44 7.27
CA LEU A 70 0.36 -3.65 7.63
C LEU A 70 0.54 -3.79 9.15
N GLU A 71 0.90 -2.72 9.85
CA GLU A 71 1.02 -2.75 11.31
C GLU A 71 -0.32 -3.06 11.99
N GLN A 72 -1.42 -2.48 11.50
CA GLN A 72 -2.76 -2.84 11.98
C GLN A 72 -3.08 -4.31 11.72
N LEU A 73 -2.77 -4.83 10.53
CA LEU A 73 -3.05 -6.22 10.18
C LEU A 73 -2.29 -7.23 11.05
N LYS A 74 -1.13 -6.85 11.60
CA LYS A 74 -0.37 -7.69 12.54
C LYS A 74 -1.08 -7.89 13.87
N ASN A 75 -1.99 -6.98 14.25
CA ASN A 75 -2.79 -7.16 15.45
C ASN A 75 -3.70 -8.40 15.26
N PRO A 76 -3.66 -9.40 16.15
CA PRO A 76 -4.49 -10.60 16.04
C PRO A 76 -5.98 -10.28 16.03
N ASP A 77 -6.41 -9.25 16.78
CA ASP A 77 -7.82 -8.88 16.98
C ASP A 77 -8.45 -8.20 15.76
N ILE A 78 -7.63 -7.79 14.79
CA ILE A 78 -8.10 -7.08 13.61
C ILE A 78 -8.31 -8.06 12.46
N THR A 79 -9.56 -8.13 11.98
CA THR A 79 -9.96 -8.86 10.78
C THR A 79 -9.38 -8.18 9.54
N GLY A 80 -8.88 -8.98 8.60
CA GLY A 80 -8.09 -8.47 7.47
C GLY A 80 -8.78 -7.49 6.52
N LEU A 81 -10.11 -7.36 6.54
CA LEU A 81 -10.85 -6.45 5.66
C LEU A 81 -10.94 -5.03 6.22
N SER A 82 -11.10 -4.88 7.53
CA SER A 82 -11.26 -3.56 8.16
C SER A 82 -10.01 -2.68 8.01
N THR A 83 -8.81 -3.28 7.90
CA THR A 83 -7.55 -2.53 7.66
C THR A 83 -7.37 -2.11 6.21
N LEU A 84 -7.89 -2.90 5.27
CA LEU A 84 -7.70 -2.67 3.83
C LEU A 84 -8.74 -1.71 3.25
N GLN A 85 -9.92 -1.60 3.88
CA GLN A 85 -10.98 -0.68 3.44
C GLN A 85 -10.80 0.78 3.88
N ILE A 86 -9.78 1.09 4.69
CA ILE A 86 -9.51 2.45 5.15
C ILE A 86 -8.99 3.26 3.95
N ASN A 87 -9.92 3.95 3.29
CA ASN A 87 -9.75 5.01 2.30
C ASN A 87 -9.59 4.54 0.84
N LYS A 88 -10.72 4.17 0.21
CA LYS A 88 -10.91 4.43 -1.23
C LYS A 88 -11.61 5.78 -1.52
N ALA A 89 -11.97 6.52 -0.47
CA ALA A 89 -12.59 7.86 -0.56
C ALA A 89 -11.63 8.92 -0.01
N SER A 90 -11.71 10.13 -0.58
CA SER A 90 -10.77 11.28 -0.54
C SER A 90 -9.63 11.15 -1.56
N SER A 91 -9.84 11.62 -2.79
CA SER A 91 -9.64 13.03 -3.15
C SER A 91 -8.38 13.56 -2.49
N ILE A 92 -7.35 13.70 -3.31
CA ILE A 92 -6.22 14.63 -3.20
C ILE A 92 -6.43 15.61 -2.03
N PRO A 93 -5.54 15.67 -1.02
CA PRO A 93 -5.46 16.88 -0.23
C PRO A 93 -4.98 17.97 -1.19
N GLU A 94 -5.92 18.72 -1.76
CA GLU A 94 -5.67 20.06 -2.26
C GLU A 94 -4.80 20.73 -1.19
N LEU A 95 -3.55 21.01 -1.54
CA LEU A 95 -2.66 21.77 -0.69
C LEU A 95 -3.27 23.16 -0.55
N GLY A 96 -4.10 23.32 0.47
CA GLY A 96 -4.63 24.58 0.93
C GLY A 96 -3.49 25.45 1.47
N VAL A 97 -2.70 26.01 0.56
CA VAL A 97 -1.95 27.22 0.80
C VAL A 97 -2.93 28.36 0.54
N SER A 98 -3.75 28.65 1.55
CA SER A 98 -4.40 29.95 1.68
C SER A 98 -3.31 30.97 1.99
N ILE A 99 -2.63 31.50 0.98
CA ILE A 99 -1.92 32.77 1.10
C ILE A 99 -2.96 33.86 0.86
N GLY A 100 -3.32 34.52 1.96
CA GLY A 100 -3.56 35.95 2.01
C GLY A 100 -4.63 36.52 1.09
N ARG A 101 -5.80 36.76 1.69
CA ARG A 101 -6.68 37.86 1.28
C ARG A 101 -5.87 39.15 1.10
N GLN A 102 -6.02 39.79 -0.05
CA GLN A 102 -6.27 41.22 -0.18
C GLN A 102 -7.30 41.41 -1.27
#